data_AF-A0AA92R8E8-F1
#
_entry.id   AF-A0AA92R8E8-F1
#
_cell.length_a   1.000
_cell.length_b   1.000
_cell.length_c   1.000
_cell.angle_alpha   90.00
_cell.angle_beta   90.00
_cell.angle_gamma   90.00
#
_symmetry.space_group_name_H-M   'P 1'
#
loop_
_entity.id
_entity.type
_entity.pdbx_description
1 polymer ?
#
loop_
_entity_poly.entity_id
_entity_poly.type
_entity_poly.pdbx_seq_one_letter_code
_entity_poly.pdbx_strand_id
1 'polypeptide(L)'
;MHSRNISSLKAYFRLTVSAVVLSLSAFSQANQTNQVSHAAIADALLKKYGSIENILINMRELEVYEQNAIQTYITDLEYSKLQSNYQNRDRLEILRAENKKNDIIKSEKMNSDPAFIERMRKIERQRLIAENKLLVRPPESLIDTIKFDPSLPQELILQVYPGFPGSISFFDQTGAPWPIVYVKLGAQGAFEAGKTPGNAYSLEARLPGVTHSGWFQLKGLDTTIPFMISSEKTDYYNSRRQVIIPLIGPNAKPIQYRSTSSVDLDKAGPEFFSFLSGTTTGVPGAKETKLQGINGQAYLYNEFVYIRTTAILRSKGSSLVREGSVGDYNLYKLYPRSFYWFSDGRQKVKAFVDTSEL
;
A
#
# COMPACT_ATOMS: atom_id res chain seq x y z
N MET A 1 -27.80 -72.49 -50.23
CA MET A 1 -28.00 -72.05 -51.63
C MET A 1 -26.85 -71.11 -52.00
N HIS A 2 -26.13 -71.45 -53.07
CA HIS A 2 -25.13 -70.67 -53.83
C HIS A 2 -23.89 -70.15 -53.07
N SER A 3 -22.76 -70.86 -53.08
CA SER A 3 -21.76 -70.99 -54.18
C SER A 3 -21.03 -69.66 -54.45
N ARG A 4 -19.78 -69.53 -54.01
CA ARG A 4 -18.50 -69.81 -54.72
C ARG A 4 -17.88 -68.54 -55.30
N ASN A 5 -16.62 -68.33 -54.92
CA ASN A 5 -15.53 -67.73 -55.71
C ASN A 5 -15.79 -66.38 -56.40
N ILE A 6 -15.32 -65.30 -55.76
CA ILE A 6 -14.81 -64.12 -56.48
C ILE A 6 -13.37 -63.84 -55.99
N SER A 7 -12.55 -64.89 -56.03
CA SER A 7 -11.08 -64.81 -55.99
C SER A 7 -10.47 -64.98 -57.40
N SER A 8 -11.25 -64.71 -58.45
CA SER A 8 -10.82 -64.82 -59.85
C SER A 8 -11.03 -63.56 -60.70
N LEU A 9 -11.68 -62.49 -60.19
CA LEU A 9 -11.84 -61.23 -60.95
C LEU A 9 -10.72 -60.20 -60.76
N LYS A 10 -9.81 -60.39 -59.78
CA LYS A 10 -8.61 -59.53 -59.62
C LYS A 10 -7.41 -60.00 -60.46
N ALA A 11 -7.50 -61.17 -61.10
CA ALA A 11 -6.47 -61.69 -62.00
C ALA A 11 -6.69 -61.25 -63.46
N TYR A 12 -7.92 -61.01 -63.91
CA TYR A 12 -8.19 -60.63 -65.30
C TYR A 12 -8.16 -59.12 -65.58
N PHE A 13 -8.24 -58.25 -64.55
CA PHE A 13 -8.13 -56.80 -64.73
C PHE A 13 -6.71 -56.25 -64.51
N ARG A 14 -5.79 -57.07 -63.97
CA ARG A 14 -4.36 -56.75 -63.88
C ARG A 14 -3.53 -57.30 -65.04
N LEU A 15 -4.07 -58.20 -65.85
CA LEU A 15 -3.38 -58.74 -67.02
C LEU A 15 -3.69 -57.99 -68.34
N THR A 16 -4.81 -57.27 -68.45
CA THR A 16 -5.16 -56.54 -69.69
C THR A 16 -4.62 -55.10 -69.72
N VAL A 17 -4.43 -54.45 -68.56
CA VAL A 17 -3.77 -53.12 -68.51
C VAL A 17 -2.24 -53.27 -68.58
N SER A 18 -1.66 -54.33 -68.01
CA SER A 18 -0.22 -54.60 -68.17
C SER A 18 0.13 -55.04 -69.60
N ALA A 19 -0.74 -55.77 -70.32
CA ALA A 19 -0.48 -56.16 -71.70
C ALA A 19 -0.69 -55.02 -72.72
N VAL A 20 -1.53 -54.01 -72.44
CA VAL A 20 -1.70 -52.83 -73.31
C VAL A 20 -0.65 -51.74 -73.01
N VAL A 21 -0.10 -51.67 -71.79
CA VAL A 21 1.06 -50.82 -71.47
C VAL A 21 2.39 -51.46 -71.90
N LEU A 22 2.44 -52.79 -72.06
CA LEU A 22 3.59 -53.53 -72.64
C LEU A 22 3.50 -53.77 -74.17
N SER A 23 2.42 -53.37 -74.84
CA SER A 23 2.30 -53.47 -76.32
C SER A 23 2.19 -52.13 -77.05
N LEU A 24 2.08 -51.00 -76.35
CA LEU A 24 2.37 -49.67 -76.92
C LEU A 24 3.85 -49.23 -76.76
N SER A 25 4.68 -50.04 -76.11
CA SER A 25 6.12 -49.81 -75.93
C SER A 25 7.01 -50.61 -76.89
N ALA A 26 6.42 -51.31 -77.88
CA ALA A 26 7.15 -52.21 -78.79
C ALA A 26 7.01 -51.88 -80.30
N PHE A 27 6.41 -50.74 -80.67
CA PHE A 27 6.41 -50.24 -82.05
C PHE A 27 6.89 -48.78 -82.11
N SER A 28 8.17 -48.57 -81.78
CA SER A 28 8.92 -47.40 -82.27
C SER A 28 10.41 -47.71 -82.39
N GLN A 29 10.75 -48.87 -82.94
CA GLN A 29 12.10 -49.13 -83.44
C GLN A 29 12.02 -49.75 -84.83
N ALA A 30 11.98 -48.86 -85.83
CA ALA A 30 12.54 -49.11 -87.15
C ALA A 30 12.57 -47.78 -87.91
N ASN A 31 13.59 -46.96 -87.62
CA ASN A 31 14.28 -46.27 -88.70
C ASN A 31 15.76 -46.18 -88.30
N GLN A 32 16.57 -46.95 -89.03
CA GLN A 32 18.01 -46.94 -88.96
C GLN A 32 18.55 -45.60 -89.43
N THR A 33 19.36 -44.98 -88.59
CA THR A 33 20.64 -44.40 -88.99
C THR A 33 21.58 -44.57 -87.81
N ASN A 34 22.83 -44.98 -88.05
CA ASN A 34 23.90 -44.85 -87.06
C ASN A 34 24.01 -43.38 -86.65
N GLN A 35 23.28 -42.99 -85.61
CA GLN A 35 23.44 -41.71 -84.91
C GLN A 35 23.93 -42.06 -83.51
N VAL A 36 25.22 -41.84 -83.28
CA VAL A 36 25.81 -41.92 -81.95
C VAL A 36 24.97 -41.00 -81.05
N SER A 37 24.47 -41.51 -79.91
CA SER A 37 23.62 -40.71 -79.03
C SER A 37 24.40 -39.50 -78.51
N HIS A 38 23.79 -38.31 -78.49
CA HIS A 38 24.44 -37.07 -78.02
C HIS A 38 25.09 -37.26 -76.63
N ALA A 39 24.52 -38.11 -75.76
CA ALA A 39 25.09 -38.47 -74.47
C ALA A 39 26.41 -39.28 -74.57
N ALA A 40 26.50 -40.22 -75.51
CA ALA A 40 27.73 -41.00 -75.72
C ALA A 40 28.85 -40.16 -76.35
N ILE A 41 28.49 -39.20 -77.22
CA ILE A 41 29.44 -38.23 -77.78
C ILE A 41 29.94 -37.29 -76.67
N ALA A 42 29.04 -36.77 -75.83
CA ALA A 42 29.42 -35.92 -74.71
C ALA A 42 30.34 -36.63 -73.70
N ASP A 43 30.09 -37.90 -73.37
CA ASP A 43 30.97 -38.71 -72.49
C ASP A 43 32.35 -38.96 -73.12
N ALA A 44 32.40 -39.21 -74.43
CA ALA A 44 33.67 -39.35 -75.16
C ALA A 44 34.49 -38.04 -75.16
N LEU A 45 33.83 -36.89 -75.34
CA LEU A 45 34.46 -35.57 -75.26
C LEU A 45 34.93 -35.25 -73.84
N LEU A 46 34.14 -35.59 -72.82
CA LEU A 46 34.53 -35.42 -71.42
C LEU A 46 35.73 -36.29 -71.05
N LYS A 47 35.83 -37.52 -71.57
CA LYS A 47 37.03 -38.36 -71.41
C LYS A 47 38.26 -37.80 -72.12
N LYS A 48 38.08 -37.15 -73.27
CA LYS A 48 39.17 -36.57 -74.08
C LYS A 48 39.72 -35.26 -73.49
N TYR A 49 38.84 -34.35 -73.06
CA TYR A 49 39.21 -33.00 -72.62
C TYR A 49 39.18 -32.82 -71.08
N GLY A 50 38.65 -33.80 -70.35
CA GLY A 50 38.66 -33.87 -68.88
C GLY A 50 37.57 -33.05 -68.18
N SER A 51 37.18 -31.89 -68.73
CA SER A 51 36.14 -31.03 -68.15
C SER A 51 35.27 -30.36 -69.22
N ILE A 52 34.05 -29.98 -68.85
CA ILE A 52 33.15 -29.21 -69.73
C ILE A 52 33.82 -27.88 -70.14
N GLU A 53 34.52 -27.22 -69.20
CA GLU A 53 35.23 -25.95 -69.45
C GLU A 53 36.29 -26.09 -70.56
N ASN A 54 37.08 -27.16 -70.52
CA ASN A 54 38.09 -27.44 -71.55
C ASN A 54 37.48 -27.78 -72.91
N ILE A 55 36.29 -28.40 -72.94
CA ILE A 55 35.55 -28.64 -74.18
C ILE A 55 35.05 -27.31 -74.77
N LEU A 56 34.50 -26.43 -73.93
CA LEU A 56 34.01 -25.12 -74.35
C LEU A 56 35.13 -24.22 -74.90
N ILE A 57 36.32 -24.27 -74.30
CA ILE A 57 37.51 -23.52 -74.78
C ILE A 57 37.90 -23.96 -76.20
N ASN A 58 37.84 -25.26 -76.47
CA ASN A 58 38.22 -25.84 -77.78
C ASN A 58 37.02 -26.03 -78.72
N MET A 59 35.86 -25.42 -78.43
CA MET A 59 34.60 -25.63 -79.16
C MET A 59 34.71 -25.39 -80.67
N ARG A 60 35.62 -24.49 -81.11
CA ARG A 60 35.86 -24.19 -82.53
C ARG A 60 36.54 -25.33 -83.31
N GLU A 61 37.15 -26.27 -82.60
CA GLU A 61 37.84 -27.44 -83.18
C GLU A 61 36.93 -28.67 -83.24
N LEU A 62 35.74 -28.61 -82.63
CA LEU A 62 34.76 -29.69 -82.62
C LEU A 62 33.87 -29.64 -83.87
N GLU A 63 33.41 -30.80 -84.33
CA GLU A 63 32.43 -30.87 -85.41
C GLU A 63 31.04 -30.40 -84.96
N VAL A 64 30.21 -29.92 -85.89
CA VAL A 64 28.88 -29.33 -85.59
C VAL A 64 28.00 -30.30 -84.78
N TYR A 65 28.08 -31.61 -85.03
CA TYR A 65 27.31 -32.60 -84.28
C TYR A 65 27.84 -32.80 -82.85
N GLU A 66 29.15 -32.64 -82.62
CA GLU A 66 29.79 -32.69 -81.30
C GLU A 66 29.45 -31.44 -80.48
N GLN A 67 29.41 -30.28 -81.15
CA GLN A 67 28.95 -29.01 -80.57
C GLN A 67 27.49 -29.09 -80.11
N ASN A 68 26.60 -29.66 -80.93
CA ASN A 68 25.19 -29.87 -80.56
C ASN A 68 25.05 -30.90 -79.42
N ALA A 69 25.89 -31.94 -79.41
CA ALA A 69 25.91 -32.94 -78.35
C ALA A 69 26.27 -32.33 -76.98
N ILE A 70 27.36 -31.54 -76.93
CA ILE A 70 27.80 -30.91 -75.69
C ILE A 70 26.81 -29.83 -75.24
N GLN A 71 26.22 -29.06 -76.16
CA GLN A 71 25.22 -28.06 -75.83
C GLN A 71 23.97 -28.70 -75.18
N THR A 72 23.48 -29.80 -75.75
CA THR A 72 22.33 -30.55 -75.19
C THR A 72 22.67 -31.11 -73.80
N TYR A 73 23.87 -31.65 -73.63
CA TYR A 73 24.35 -32.16 -72.34
C TYR A 73 24.44 -31.05 -71.27
N ILE A 74 24.95 -29.87 -71.63
CA ILE A 74 25.01 -28.72 -70.73
C ILE A 74 23.60 -28.29 -70.32
N THR A 75 22.66 -28.20 -71.27
CA THR A 75 21.27 -27.82 -70.95
C THR A 75 20.59 -28.83 -70.04
N ASP A 76 20.85 -30.13 -70.21
CA ASP A 76 20.31 -31.18 -69.34
C ASP A 76 20.90 -31.11 -67.92
N LEU A 77 22.20 -30.80 -67.81
CA LEU A 77 22.85 -30.57 -66.52
C LEU A 77 22.28 -29.34 -65.80
N GLU A 78 22.06 -28.24 -66.53
CA GLU A 78 21.45 -27.03 -66.00
C GLU A 78 20.03 -27.31 -65.50
N TYR A 79 19.23 -28.03 -66.28
CA TYR A 79 17.88 -28.42 -65.91
C TYR A 79 17.86 -29.32 -64.66
N SER A 80 18.75 -30.32 -64.59
CA SER A 80 18.90 -31.21 -63.43
C SER A 80 19.33 -30.44 -62.16
N LYS A 81 20.28 -29.51 -62.29
CA LYS A 81 20.71 -28.62 -61.19
C LYS A 81 19.56 -27.74 -60.71
N LEU A 82 18.78 -27.17 -61.63
CA LEU A 82 17.61 -26.36 -61.32
C LEU A 82 16.55 -27.19 -60.58
N GLN A 83 16.26 -28.40 -61.05
CA GLN A 83 15.35 -29.33 -60.39
C GLN A 83 15.80 -29.70 -58.97
N SER A 84 17.10 -29.98 -58.79
CA SER A 84 17.68 -30.24 -57.46
C SER A 84 17.56 -29.01 -56.53
N ASN A 85 17.78 -27.80 -57.05
CA ASN A 85 17.62 -26.58 -56.28
C ASN A 85 16.17 -26.36 -55.81
N TYR A 86 15.19 -26.61 -56.69
CA TYR A 86 13.77 -26.55 -56.30
C TYR A 86 13.44 -27.57 -55.21
N GLN A 87 13.87 -28.84 -55.38
CA GLN A 87 13.67 -29.89 -54.37
C GLN A 87 14.31 -29.53 -53.02
N ASN A 88 15.53 -28.97 -53.04
CA ASN A 88 16.22 -28.54 -51.82
C ASN A 88 15.48 -27.39 -51.13
N ARG A 89 14.99 -26.40 -51.89
CA ARG A 89 14.21 -25.29 -51.36
C ARG A 89 12.92 -25.77 -50.69
N ASP A 90 12.18 -26.64 -51.37
CA ASP A 90 10.91 -27.16 -50.85
C ASP A 90 11.14 -28.01 -49.58
N ARG A 91 12.23 -28.80 -49.56
CA ARG A 91 12.67 -29.52 -48.36
C ARG A 91 12.99 -28.57 -47.19
N LEU A 92 13.70 -27.47 -47.45
CA LEU A 92 14.01 -26.46 -46.44
C LEU A 92 12.75 -25.78 -45.91
N GLU A 93 11.77 -25.53 -46.77
CA GLU A 93 10.49 -24.94 -46.38
C GLU A 93 9.71 -25.88 -45.45
N ILE A 94 9.63 -27.17 -45.80
CA ILE A 94 9.01 -28.20 -44.95
C ILE A 94 9.70 -28.27 -43.59
N LEU A 95 11.03 -28.32 -43.56
CA LEU A 95 11.81 -28.35 -42.31
C LEU A 95 11.56 -27.11 -41.45
N ARG A 96 11.48 -25.92 -42.06
CA ARG A 96 11.14 -24.68 -41.35
C ARG A 96 9.74 -24.73 -40.76
N ALA A 97 8.76 -25.23 -41.52
CA ALA A 97 7.39 -25.38 -41.06
C ALA A 97 7.30 -26.36 -39.88
N GLU A 98 8.02 -27.47 -39.95
CA GLU A 98 8.09 -28.47 -38.89
C GLU A 98 8.76 -27.94 -37.62
N ASN A 99 9.91 -27.24 -37.76
CA ASN A 99 10.58 -26.59 -36.64
C ASN A 99 9.66 -25.56 -35.97
N LYS A 100 9.00 -24.70 -36.74
CA LYS A 100 8.02 -23.74 -36.21
C LYS A 100 6.89 -24.43 -35.46
N LYS A 101 6.36 -25.54 -35.99
CA LYS A 101 5.33 -26.33 -35.32
C LYS A 101 5.84 -26.93 -34.01
N ASN A 102 7.07 -27.45 -33.99
CA ASN A 102 7.69 -28.00 -32.79
C ASN A 102 7.92 -26.93 -31.72
N ASP A 103 8.33 -25.72 -32.11
CA ASP A 103 8.46 -24.59 -31.20
C ASP A 103 7.12 -24.19 -30.58
N ILE A 104 6.04 -24.16 -31.38
CA ILE A 104 4.68 -23.91 -30.90
C ILE A 104 4.27 -24.99 -29.89
N ILE A 105 4.38 -26.28 -30.23
CA ILE A 105 4.03 -27.39 -29.34
C ILE A 105 4.83 -27.33 -28.04
N LYS A 106 6.12 -27.00 -28.13
CA LYS A 106 6.99 -26.86 -26.95
C LYS A 106 6.52 -25.69 -26.07
N SER A 107 6.18 -24.55 -26.66
CA SER A 107 5.65 -23.39 -25.93
C SER A 107 4.31 -23.69 -25.27
N GLU A 108 3.39 -24.37 -25.96
CA GLU A 108 2.10 -24.79 -25.42
C GLU A 108 2.27 -25.78 -24.26
N LYS A 109 3.14 -26.78 -24.43
CA LYS A 109 3.47 -27.73 -23.36
C LYS A 109 4.03 -27.02 -22.13
N MET A 110 4.98 -26.11 -22.32
CA MET A 110 5.53 -25.30 -21.21
C MET A 110 4.44 -24.49 -20.52
N ASN A 111 3.54 -23.87 -21.28
CA ASN A 111 2.44 -23.07 -20.73
C ASN A 111 1.36 -23.90 -20.03
N SER A 112 1.21 -25.18 -20.38
CA SER A 112 0.22 -26.10 -19.80
C SER A 112 0.76 -26.98 -18.67
N ASP A 113 2.08 -27.12 -18.53
CA ASP A 113 2.71 -27.96 -17.49
C ASP A 113 2.43 -27.37 -16.09
N PRO A 114 1.66 -28.08 -15.23
CA PRO A 114 1.31 -27.57 -13.90
C PRO A 114 2.53 -27.22 -13.05
N ALA A 115 3.62 -28.00 -13.17
CA ALA A 115 4.84 -27.76 -12.40
C ALA A 115 5.59 -26.51 -12.88
N PHE A 116 5.60 -26.25 -14.19
CA PHE A 116 6.13 -25.01 -14.75
C PHE A 116 5.29 -23.80 -14.30
N ILE A 117 3.97 -23.87 -14.41
CA ILE A 117 3.06 -22.79 -13.96
C ILE A 117 3.27 -22.50 -12.47
N GLU A 118 3.39 -23.54 -11.63
CA GLU A 118 3.63 -23.36 -10.20
C GLU A 118 4.95 -22.64 -9.94
N ARG A 119 6.04 -23.05 -10.62
CA ARG A 119 7.34 -22.36 -10.52
C ARG A 119 7.23 -20.90 -10.96
N MET A 120 6.57 -20.62 -12.08
CA MET A 120 6.35 -19.25 -12.55
C MET A 120 5.56 -18.41 -11.56
N ARG A 121 4.51 -18.96 -10.95
CA ARG A 121 3.73 -18.28 -9.90
C ARG A 121 4.57 -17.99 -8.65
N LYS A 122 5.45 -18.92 -8.26
CA LYS A 122 6.37 -18.72 -7.13
C LYS A 122 7.36 -17.58 -7.43
N ILE A 123 7.95 -17.58 -8.63
CA ILE A 123 8.86 -16.51 -9.06
C ILE A 123 8.15 -15.16 -9.09
N GLU A 124 6.95 -15.10 -9.70
CA GLU A 124 6.18 -13.86 -9.75
C GLU A 124 5.83 -13.36 -8.35
N ARG A 125 5.40 -14.26 -7.46
CA ARG A 125 5.15 -13.91 -6.05
C ARG A 125 6.42 -13.37 -5.37
N GLN A 126 7.56 -14.01 -5.57
CA GLN A 126 8.83 -13.56 -5.00
C GLN A 126 9.23 -12.19 -5.53
N ARG A 127 9.02 -11.94 -6.83
CA ARG A 127 9.24 -10.63 -7.46
C ARG A 127 8.36 -9.57 -6.82
N LEU A 128 7.05 -9.81 -6.73
CA LEU A 128 6.10 -8.89 -6.10
C LEU A 128 6.43 -8.62 -4.63
N ILE A 129 6.86 -9.64 -3.88
CA ILE A 129 7.31 -9.46 -2.50
C ILE A 129 8.56 -8.60 -2.45
N ALA A 130 9.55 -8.86 -3.31
CA ALA A 130 10.80 -8.11 -3.34
C ALA A 130 10.61 -6.65 -3.74
N GLU A 131 9.74 -6.38 -4.72
CA GLU A 131 9.39 -5.02 -5.17
C GLU A 131 8.71 -4.20 -4.05
N ASN A 132 7.85 -4.83 -3.25
CA ASN A 132 7.12 -4.16 -2.16
C ASN A 132 7.81 -4.26 -0.80
N LYS A 133 8.94 -4.96 -0.70
CA LYS A 133 9.65 -5.13 0.57
C LYS A 133 10.31 -3.80 0.94
N LEU A 134 10.06 -3.36 2.17
CA LEU A 134 10.71 -2.18 2.73
C LEU A 134 12.24 -2.38 2.75
N LEU A 135 12.98 -1.35 2.34
CA LEU A 135 14.45 -1.33 2.38
C LEU A 135 14.99 -1.42 3.81
N VAL A 136 14.20 -0.98 4.78
CA VAL A 136 14.50 -0.97 6.21
C VAL A 136 13.48 -1.84 6.94
N ARG A 137 13.86 -2.40 8.09
CA ARG A 137 12.92 -3.09 8.99
C ARG A 137 11.71 -2.17 9.23
N PRO A 138 10.47 -2.70 9.17
CA PRO A 138 9.29 -1.89 9.46
C PRO A 138 9.39 -1.29 10.86
N PRO A 139 9.02 -0.01 11.04
CA PRO A 139 9.04 0.65 12.32
C PRO A 139 8.04 -0.02 13.29
N GLU A 140 8.38 -0.04 14.57
CA GLU A 140 7.50 -0.56 15.61
C GLU A 140 6.31 0.37 15.86
N SER A 141 5.12 -0.20 16.02
CA SER A 141 3.90 0.56 16.27
C SER A 141 3.85 1.00 17.73
N LEU A 142 3.85 2.32 17.96
CA LEU A 142 3.75 2.92 19.28
C LEU A 142 2.35 3.51 19.50
N ILE A 143 1.70 3.06 20.57
CA ILE A 143 0.46 3.63 21.08
C ILE A 143 0.77 4.28 22.43
N ASP A 144 0.56 5.58 22.54
CA ASP A 144 0.87 6.32 23.75
C ASP A 144 -0.19 7.36 24.10
N THR A 145 -0.20 7.72 25.38
CA THR A 145 -1.07 8.75 25.94
C THR A 145 -0.20 9.77 26.65
N ILE A 146 -0.30 11.03 26.25
CA ILE A 146 0.47 12.12 26.84
C ILE A 146 -0.48 13.18 27.42
N LYS A 147 -0.05 13.84 28.49
CA LYS A 147 -0.73 15.02 29.01
C LYS A 147 -0.11 16.25 28.36
N PHE A 148 -0.93 17.15 27.84
CA PHE A 148 -0.48 18.37 27.19
C PHE A 148 -1.20 19.56 27.81
N ASP A 149 -0.44 20.46 28.43
CA ASP A 149 -0.99 21.69 28.99
C ASP A 149 -0.80 22.84 27.99
N PRO A 150 -1.88 23.41 27.43
CA PRO A 150 -1.79 24.51 26.47
C PRO A 150 -1.27 25.82 27.09
N SER A 151 -1.15 25.91 28.42
CA SER A 151 -0.60 27.07 29.13
C SER A 151 0.92 27.04 29.21
N LEU A 152 1.54 25.89 28.91
CA LEU A 152 2.99 25.69 28.98
C LEU A 152 3.59 25.71 27.55
N PRO A 153 4.84 26.18 27.37
CA PRO A 153 5.53 26.15 26.08
C PRO A 153 5.99 24.73 25.75
N GLN A 154 5.04 23.86 25.40
CA GLN A 154 5.27 22.47 25.02
C GLN A 154 4.94 22.26 23.55
N GLU A 155 5.70 21.39 22.89
CA GLU A 155 5.43 20.97 21.51
C GLU A 155 5.06 19.49 21.44
N LEU A 156 4.06 19.21 20.62
CA LEU A 156 3.54 17.86 20.41
C LEU A 156 4.27 17.19 19.24
N ILE A 157 5.10 16.18 19.49
CA ILE A 157 5.98 15.58 18.46
C ILE A 157 5.44 14.26 17.93
N LEU A 158 4.71 14.23 16.81
CA LEU A 158 4.20 12.99 16.22
C LEU A 158 5.22 12.35 15.26
N GLN A 159 5.55 11.07 15.48
CA GLN A 159 6.39 10.30 14.57
C GLN A 159 5.52 9.51 13.59
N VAL A 160 5.73 9.64 12.29
CA VAL A 160 5.02 8.89 11.23
C VAL A 160 6.03 8.42 10.18
N TYR A 161 5.66 7.41 9.38
CA TYR A 161 6.57 6.86 8.36
C TYR A 161 5.82 6.56 7.06
N PRO A 162 6.47 6.59 5.88
CA PRO A 162 5.79 6.27 4.62
C PRO A 162 5.18 4.87 4.59
N GLY A 163 3.89 4.78 4.25
CA GLY A 163 3.10 3.55 4.29
C GLY A 163 2.60 3.16 5.69
N PHE A 164 2.91 3.94 6.72
CA PHE A 164 2.49 3.72 8.11
C PHE A 164 1.79 4.97 8.66
N PRO A 165 0.47 5.08 8.43
CA PRO A 165 -0.30 6.23 8.91
C PRO A 165 -0.38 6.23 10.44
N GLY A 166 -0.21 7.41 11.02
CA GLY A 166 -0.45 7.71 12.43
C GLY A 166 -1.76 8.44 12.64
N SER A 167 -2.28 8.36 13.86
CA SER A 167 -3.45 9.12 14.29
C SER A 167 -3.18 9.84 15.60
N ILE A 168 -3.62 11.09 15.68
CA ILE A 168 -3.61 11.86 16.92
C ILE A 168 -5.02 12.19 17.36
N SER A 169 -5.31 12.07 18.66
CA SER A 169 -6.65 12.26 19.21
C SER A 169 -6.61 13.07 20.49
N PHE A 170 -7.52 14.03 20.63
CA PHE A 170 -7.58 14.94 21.79
C PHE A 170 -8.71 14.56 22.73
N PHE A 171 -8.41 14.52 24.01
CA PHE A 171 -9.33 14.25 25.11
C PHE A 171 -9.18 15.30 26.18
N ASP A 172 -10.25 15.52 26.93
CA ASP A 172 -10.23 16.37 28.11
C ASP A 172 -9.82 15.57 29.37
N GLN A 173 -9.74 16.24 30.52
CA GLN A 173 -9.38 15.58 31.77
C GLN A 173 -10.40 14.53 32.26
N THR A 174 -11.64 14.59 31.77
CA THR A 174 -12.72 13.64 32.10
C THR A 174 -12.71 12.41 31.18
N GLY A 175 -11.86 12.41 30.14
CA GLY A 175 -11.82 11.39 29.09
C GLY A 175 -12.82 11.63 27.95
N ALA A 176 -13.50 12.77 27.92
CA ALA A 176 -14.41 13.14 26.85
C ALA A 176 -13.63 13.60 25.60
N PRO A 177 -14.09 13.25 24.38
CA PRO A 177 -13.40 13.61 23.15
C PRO A 177 -13.49 15.12 22.87
N TRP A 178 -12.34 15.76 22.62
CA TRP A 178 -12.26 17.19 22.31
C TRP A 178 -12.27 17.42 20.79
N PRO A 179 -13.29 18.07 20.20
CA PRO A 179 -13.38 18.25 18.75
C PRO A 179 -12.28 19.15 18.18
N ILE A 180 -11.69 18.72 17.07
CA ILE A 180 -10.76 19.51 16.27
C ILE A 180 -11.57 20.38 15.31
N VAL A 181 -11.36 21.69 15.33
CA VAL A 181 -12.04 22.64 14.43
C VAL A 181 -11.25 22.80 13.16
N TYR A 182 -9.97 23.15 13.31
CA TYR A 182 -9.09 23.48 12.20
C TYR A 182 -7.68 22.94 12.44
N VAL A 183 -6.98 22.64 11.35
CA VAL A 183 -5.59 22.19 11.36
C VAL A 183 -4.83 22.98 10.31
N LYS A 184 -3.69 23.53 10.69
CA LYS A 184 -2.75 24.13 9.75
C LYS A 184 -1.47 23.30 9.75
N LEU A 185 -1.06 22.87 8.56
CA LEU A 185 0.26 22.28 8.31
C LEU A 185 1.10 23.35 7.60
N GLY A 186 2.37 23.48 7.99
CA GLY A 186 3.27 24.48 7.43
C GLY A 186 3.56 24.27 5.95
N ALA A 187 4.19 23.15 5.59
CA ALA A 187 4.57 22.84 4.21
C ALA A 187 3.70 21.72 3.62
N GLN A 188 3.15 21.99 2.43
CA GLN A 188 2.27 21.09 1.69
C GLN A 188 3.08 20.07 0.90
N GLY A 189 2.59 18.83 0.79
CA GLY A 189 3.11 17.82 -0.14
C GLY A 189 4.03 16.74 0.46
N ALA A 190 4.68 16.98 1.60
CA ALA A 190 5.51 15.97 2.25
C ALA A 190 4.71 15.01 3.15
N PHE A 191 3.55 15.46 3.63
CA PHE A 191 2.64 14.67 4.45
C PHE A 191 1.26 14.67 3.82
N GLU A 192 0.60 13.52 3.92
CA GLU A 192 -0.82 13.35 3.65
C GLU A 192 -1.57 13.41 4.97
N ALA A 193 -2.62 14.24 5.01
CA ALA A 193 -3.29 14.57 6.25
C ALA A 193 -4.79 14.64 6.03
N GLY A 194 -5.55 13.99 6.92
CA GLY A 194 -6.99 13.84 6.78
C GLY A 194 -7.69 13.97 8.12
N LYS A 195 -8.78 14.75 8.14
CA LYS A 195 -9.65 14.81 9.32
C LYS A 195 -10.45 13.52 9.41
N THR A 196 -10.28 12.80 10.51
CA THR A 196 -11.10 11.64 10.85
C THR A 196 -12.36 12.10 11.58
N PRO A 197 -13.49 11.38 11.48
CA PRO A 197 -14.69 11.73 12.25
C PRO A 197 -14.39 11.84 13.75
N GLY A 198 -14.87 12.92 14.39
CA GLY A 198 -14.75 13.13 15.84
C GLY A 198 -13.57 14.01 16.27
N ASN A 199 -12.72 13.49 17.17
CA ASN A 199 -11.62 14.17 17.84
C ASN A 199 -10.23 13.74 17.33
N ALA A 200 -10.17 13.05 16.19
CA ALA A 200 -8.95 12.45 15.67
C ALA A 200 -8.52 13.07 14.33
N TYR A 201 -7.21 13.08 14.08
CA TYR A 201 -6.61 13.54 12.84
C TYR A 201 -5.56 12.51 12.39
N SER A 202 -5.67 12.09 11.12
CA SER A 202 -4.75 11.11 10.52
C SER A 202 -3.65 11.81 9.74
N LEU A 203 -2.43 11.30 9.86
CA LEU A 203 -1.21 11.85 9.31
C LEU A 203 -0.33 10.72 8.77
N GLU A 204 0.12 10.85 7.53
CA GLU A 204 1.04 9.91 6.88
C GLU A 204 2.16 10.69 6.19
N ALA A 205 3.39 10.20 6.27
CA ALA A 205 4.50 10.77 5.50
C ALA A 205 4.50 10.23 4.07
N ARG A 206 4.74 11.08 3.08
CA ARG A 206 4.98 10.62 1.69
C ARG A 206 6.45 10.33 1.43
N LEU A 207 7.33 11.00 2.16
CA LEU A 207 8.78 10.88 2.04
C LEU A 207 9.38 10.55 3.41
N PRO A 208 10.44 9.74 3.48
CA PRO A 208 11.19 9.53 4.73
C PRO A 208 12.11 10.72 5.01
N GLY A 209 12.45 10.96 6.29
CA GLY A 209 13.45 11.98 6.67
C GLY A 209 12.98 13.43 6.57
N VAL A 210 11.67 13.68 6.53
CA VAL A 210 11.08 15.02 6.52
C VAL A 210 10.46 15.35 7.87
N THR A 211 10.55 16.63 8.27
CA THR A 211 10.00 17.15 9.52
C THR A 211 9.29 18.48 9.26
N HIS A 212 8.01 18.58 9.62
CA HIS A 212 7.20 19.80 9.48
C HIS A 212 6.51 20.16 10.79
N SER A 213 6.21 21.44 10.97
CA SER A 213 5.38 21.93 12.07
C SER A 213 3.98 22.32 11.61
N GLY A 214 3.09 22.45 12.58
CA GLY A 214 1.74 22.93 12.37
C GLY A 214 1.07 23.26 13.70
N TRP A 215 -0.22 23.54 13.62
CA TRP A 215 -1.03 23.75 14.81
C TRP A 215 -2.45 23.21 14.66
N PHE A 216 -2.99 22.72 15.76
CA PHE A 216 -4.39 22.34 15.91
C PHE A 216 -5.17 23.48 16.59
N GLN A 217 -6.35 23.79 16.05
CA GLN A 217 -7.35 24.59 16.75
C GLN A 217 -8.44 23.66 17.27
N LEU A 218 -8.65 23.66 18.58
CA LEU A 218 -9.70 22.89 19.22
C LEU A 218 -10.94 23.74 19.49
N LYS A 219 -12.11 23.09 19.57
CA LYS A 219 -13.38 23.79 19.78
C LYS A 219 -13.42 24.39 21.19
N GLY A 220 -13.65 25.69 21.29
CA GLY A 220 -13.79 26.40 22.59
C GLY A 220 -12.49 26.57 23.36
N LEU A 221 -11.34 26.30 22.73
CA LEU A 221 -10.02 26.62 23.27
C LEU A 221 -9.51 27.87 22.54
N ASP A 222 -9.11 28.90 23.29
CA ASP A 222 -8.67 30.18 22.72
C ASP A 222 -7.25 30.10 22.15
N THR A 223 -6.47 29.10 22.56
CA THR A 223 -5.09 28.89 22.12
C THR A 223 -4.98 27.76 21.12
N THR A 224 -4.01 27.88 20.20
CA THR A 224 -3.63 26.82 19.26
C THR A 224 -2.65 25.85 19.91
N ILE A 225 -2.76 24.57 19.59
CA ILE A 225 -1.80 23.54 20.03
C ILE A 225 -0.73 23.35 18.96
N PRO A 226 0.52 23.80 19.17
CA PRO A 226 1.60 23.57 18.23
C PRO A 226 2.01 22.10 18.23
N PHE A 227 2.33 21.58 17.05
CA PHE A 227 2.84 20.23 16.88
C PHE A 227 3.95 20.19 15.82
N MET A 228 4.78 19.17 15.93
CA MET A 228 5.79 18.80 14.96
C MET A 228 5.53 17.36 14.51
N ILE A 229 5.56 17.12 13.21
CA ILE A 229 5.51 15.77 12.64
C ILE A 229 6.88 15.48 12.06
N SER A 230 7.44 14.33 12.41
CA SER A 230 8.71 13.86 11.88
C SER A 230 8.58 12.47 11.28
N SER A 231 9.36 12.22 10.23
CA SER A 231 9.56 10.91 9.61
C SER A 231 11.03 10.50 9.59
N GLU A 232 11.86 11.14 10.42
CA GLU A 232 13.29 10.87 10.52
C GLU A 232 13.59 9.56 11.26
N LYS A 233 12.89 9.30 12.36
CA LYS A 233 13.08 8.07 13.14
C LYS A 233 12.43 6.89 12.43
N THR A 234 13.21 5.83 12.26
CA THR A 234 12.81 4.56 11.63
C THR A 234 12.50 3.46 12.65
N ASP A 235 12.79 3.68 13.93
CA ASP A 235 12.65 2.64 14.96
C ASP A 235 11.19 2.41 15.34
N TYR A 236 10.40 3.50 15.45
CA TYR A 236 9.00 3.47 15.80
C TYR A 236 8.20 4.55 15.07
N TYR A 237 6.89 4.35 14.99
CA TYR A 237 5.92 5.36 14.55
C TYR A 237 4.72 5.38 15.50
N ASN A 238 4.10 6.54 15.65
CA ASN A 238 2.91 6.71 16.47
C ASN A 238 1.66 6.29 15.69
N SER A 239 1.30 5.01 15.76
CA SER A 239 0.05 4.52 15.15
C SER A 239 -1.17 5.18 15.78
N ARG A 240 -1.14 5.40 17.10
CA ARG A 240 -2.16 6.15 17.82
C ARG A 240 -1.57 6.91 19.00
N ARG A 241 -1.61 8.24 18.94
CA ARG A 241 -1.28 9.11 20.06
C ARG A 241 -2.52 9.76 20.63
N GLN A 242 -2.71 9.62 21.94
CA GLN A 242 -3.78 10.27 22.68
C GLN A 242 -3.22 11.44 23.47
N VAL A 243 -3.85 12.60 23.37
CA VAL A 243 -3.45 13.81 24.06
C VAL A 243 -4.55 14.18 25.04
N ILE A 244 -4.22 14.19 26.33
CA ILE A 244 -5.12 14.62 27.40
C ILE A 244 -4.81 16.06 27.75
N ILE A 245 -5.81 16.93 27.58
CA ILE A 245 -5.75 18.34 27.96
C ILE A 245 -6.30 18.46 29.37
N PRO A 246 -5.59 19.09 30.33
CA PRO A 246 -6.02 19.24 31.72
C PRO A 246 -7.09 20.33 31.88
N LEU A 247 -8.01 20.42 30.93
CA LEU A 247 -9.15 21.34 30.90
C LEU A 247 -10.42 20.52 30.70
N ILE A 248 -11.57 21.13 30.98
CA ILE A 248 -12.89 20.55 30.70
C ILE A 248 -13.25 20.88 29.25
N GLY A 249 -13.49 19.86 28.44
CA GLY A 249 -13.81 20.04 27.02
C GLY A 249 -15.29 20.36 26.79
N PRO A 250 -15.67 20.82 25.59
CA PRO A 250 -17.06 21.15 25.25
C PRO A 250 -18.00 19.94 25.24
N ASN A 251 -17.45 18.73 25.15
CA ASN A 251 -18.20 17.47 25.18
C ASN A 251 -18.11 16.76 26.53
N ALA A 252 -17.49 17.38 27.54
CA ALA A 252 -17.45 16.85 28.88
C ALA A 252 -18.87 16.64 29.38
N LYS A 253 -19.19 15.41 29.80
CA LYS A 253 -20.43 15.19 30.54
C LYS A 253 -20.18 15.68 31.96
N PRO A 254 -21.05 16.53 32.53
CA PRO A 254 -20.93 16.90 33.92
C PRO A 254 -20.93 15.60 34.74
N ILE A 255 -19.86 15.39 35.51
CA ILE A 255 -19.79 14.26 36.44
C ILE A 255 -20.87 14.52 37.48
N GLN A 256 -22.01 13.84 37.35
CA GLN A 256 -23.05 13.86 38.36
C GLN A 256 -22.54 13.07 39.56
N TYR A 257 -21.84 13.74 40.47
CA TYR A 257 -21.66 13.21 41.81
C TYR A 257 -23.06 13.09 42.43
N ARG A 258 -23.58 11.86 42.54
CA ARG A 258 -24.65 11.57 43.50
C ARG A 258 -24.06 11.67 44.91
N SER A 259 -23.84 12.90 45.36
CA SER A 259 -23.78 13.22 46.77
C SER A 259 -25.18 13.67 47.15
N THR A 260 -25.81 12.91 48.04
CA THR A 260 -26.98 13.34 48.79
C THR A 260 -26.67 14.71 49.40
N SER A 261 -27.28 15.77 48.84
CA SER A 261 -27.16 17.19 49.21
C SER A 261 -25.98 17.98 48.59
N SER A 262 -25.77 17.93 47.27
CA SER A 262 -24.86 18.85 46.57
C SER A 262 -25.56 19.57 45.40
N VAL A 263 -25.17 20.84 45.20
CA VAL A 263 -25.87 21.86 44.40
C VAL A 263 -25.58 21.72 42.90
N ASP A 264 -26.59 22.06 42.12
CA ASP A 264 -26.59 22.34 40.68
C ASP A 264 -25.58 23.47 40.33
N LEU A 265 -24.41 23.10 39.78
CA LEU A 265 -23.33 24.02 39.40
C LEU A 265 -23.80 25.11 38.42
N ASP A 266 -24.87 24.85 37.67
CA ASP A 266 -25.50 25.78 36.73
C ASP A 266 -26.14 27.01 37.43
N LYS A 267 -26.24 26.98 38.77
CA LYS A 267 -26.75 28.08 39.62
C LYS A 267 -25.66 28.74 40.47
N ALA A 268 -24.38 28.46 40.20
CA ALA A 268 -23.25 29.09 40.86
C ALA A 268 -22.96 30.46 40.24
N GLY A 269 -22.88 31.51 41.07
CA GLY A 269 -22.52 32.85 40.61
C GLY A 269 -21.03 32.94 40.24
N PRO A 270 -20.63 33.94 39.45
CA PRO A 270 -19.25 34.11 38.98
C PRO A 270 -18.21 34.22 40.11
N GLU A 271 -18.63 34.65 41.31
CA GLU A 271 -17.80 34.69 42.50
C GLU A 271 -17.30 33.32 42.94
N PHE A 272 -18.13 32.29 42.76
CA PHE A 272 -17.84 30.95 43.23
C PHE A 272 -16.69 30.33 42.43
N PHE A 273 -16.65 30.59 41.12
CA PHE A 273 -15.56 30.15 40.24
C PHE A 273 -14.25 30.89 40.55
N SER A 274 -14.33 32.20 40.79
CA SER A 274 -13.17 33.02 41.15
C SER A 274 -12.52 32.50 42.44
N PHE A 275 -13.31 32.33 43.50
CA PHE A 275 -12.81 31.82 44.78
C PHE A 275 -12.32 30.38 44.71
N LEU A 276 -12.92 29.53 43.87
CA LEU A 276 -12.50 28.14 43.68
C LEU A 276 -11.15 28.05 42.96
N SER A 277 -10.87 28.98 42.06
CA SER A 277 -9.55 29.16 41.42
C SER A 277 -8.51 29.83 42.33
N GLY A 278 -8.92 30.31 43.51
CA GLY A 278 -8.02 30.93 44.48
C GLY A 278 -7.73 32.41 44.21
N THR A 279 -8.62 33.11 43.48
CA THR A 279 -8.47 34.53 43.17
C THR A 279 -9.72 35.32 43.54
N THR A 280 -9.53 36.57 43.96
CA THR A 280 -10.60 37.57 44.14
C THR A 280 -10.76 38.47 42.91
N THR A 281 -9.88 38.34 41.92
CA THR A 281 -9.89 39.14 40.69
C THR A 281 -11.19 38.90 39.92
N GLY A 282 -11.94 39.97 39.67
CA GLY A 282 -13.24 39.90 38.97
C GLY A 282 -14.45 39.85 39.91
N VAL A 283 -14.27 39.89 41.23
CA VAL A 283 -15.36 39.97 42.23
C VAL A 283 -15.22 41.24 43.06
N PRO A 284 -15.83 42.37 42.63
CA PRO A 284 -15.79 43.62 43.38
C PRO A 284 -16.36 43.45 44.80
N GLY A 285 -15.62 43.87 45.82
CA GLY A 285 -16.04 43.76 47.23
C GLY A 285 -15.67 42.45 47.93
N ALA A 286 -15.01 41.51 47.24
CA ALA A 286 -14.45 40.33 47.89
C ALA A 286 -13.14 40.67 48.62
N LYS A 287 -13.00 40.19 49.85
CA LYS A 287 -11.78 40.34 50.65
C LYS A 287 -11.21 38.98 51.04
N GLU A 288 -9.91 38.79 50.90
CA GLU A 288 -9.22 37.62 51.45
C GLU A 288 -9.02 37.79 52.96
N THR A 289 -9.28 36.73 53.73
CA THR A 289 -9.15 36.73 55.18
C THR A 289 -8.23 35.60 55.65
N LYS A 290 -7.66 35.74 56.85
CA LYS A 290 -6.76 34.74 57.41
C LYS A 290 -7.51 33.48 57.80
N LEU A 291 -7.11 32.36 57.20
CA LEU A 291 -7.51 31.01 57.58
C LEU A 291 -6.42 30.38 58.45
N GLN A 292 -6.77 29.92 59.64
CA GLN A 292 -5.85 29.23 60.55
C GLN A 292 -6.35 27.82 60.85
N GLY A 293 -5.42 26.88 61.02
CA GLY A 293 -5.70 25.51 61.44
C GLY A 293 -5.82 24.50 60.29
N ILE A 294 -6.05 24.93 59.05
CA ILE A 294 -6.06 24.05 57.86
C ILE A 294 -5.34 24.72 56.70
N ASN A 295 -4.82 23.92 55.77
CA ASN A 295 -4.25 24.47 54.54
C ASN A 295 -5.37 24.90 53.58
N GLY A 296 -5.33 26.14 53.12
CA GLY A 296 -6.35 26.72 52.28
C GLY A 296 -6.37 28.25 52.31
N GLN A 297 -7.38 28.81 51.67
CA GLN A 297 -7.64 30.25 51.60
C GLN A 297 -9.08 30.51 52.03
N ALA A 298 -9.32 31.66 52.64
CA ALA A 298 -10.66 32.09 53.03
C ALA A 298 -10.97 33.47 52.45
N TYR A 299 -12.21 33.67 52.02
CA TYR A 299 -12.69 34.91 51.43
C TYR A 299 -14.00 35.33 52.08
N LEU A 300 -14.21 36.64 52.21
CA LEU A 300 -15.42 37.28 52.69
C LEU A 300 -16.11 37.97 51.51
N TYR A 301 -17.36 37.62 51.26
CA TYR A 301 -18.16 38.22 50.19
C TYR A 301 -19.66 38.09 50.45
N ASN A 302 -20.41 39.20 50.33
CA ASN A 302 -21.86 39.28 50.55
C ASN A 302 -22.32 38.59 51.85
N GLU A 303 -21.72 38.92 52.98
CA GLU A 303 -22.05 38.36 54.31
C GLU A 303 -21.77 36.84 54.49
N PHE A 304 -21.09 36.21 53.53
CA PHE A 304 -20.71 34.81 53.60
C PHE A 304 -19.20 34.62 53.67
N VAL A 305 -18.80 33.52 54.30
CA VAL A 305 -17.42 33.05 54.34
C VAL A 305 -17.25 31.96 53.30
N TYR A 306 -16.27 32.12 52.42
CA TYR A 306 -15.88 31.12 51.43
C TYR A 306 -14.56 30.50 51.84
N ILE A 307 -14.49 29.19 52.02
CA ILE A 307 -13.27 28.48 52.41
C ILE A 307 -12.86 27.53 51.29
N ARG A 308 -11.72 27.81 50.66
CA ARG A 308 -11.05 26.94 49.69
C ARG A 308 -10.02 26.09 50.40
N THR A 309 -10.21 24.78 50.48
CA THR A 309 -9.30 23.87 51.18
C THR A 309 -9.34 22.47 50.57
N THR A 310 -8.25 21.71 50.71
CA THR A 310 -8.23 20.28 50.41
C THR A 310 -8.93 19.44 51.49
N ALA A 311 -9.18 20.01 52.67
CA ALA A 311 -9.84 19.34 53.77
C ALA A 311 -11.36 19.17 53.55
N ILE A 312 -11.94 18.13 54.15
CA ILE A 312 -13.37 17.81 54.00
C ILE A 312 -14.17 18.43 55.15
N LEU A 313 -15.15 19.27 54.84
CA LEU A 313 -16.01 19.87 55.87
C LEU A 313 -16.87 18.78 56.54
N ARG A 314 -16.79 18.68 57.88
CA ARG A 314 -17.53 17.66 58.66
C ARG A 314 -18.88 18.17 59.16
N SER A 315 -18.96 19.44 59.53
CA SER A 315 -20.20 20.05 60.07
C SER A 315 -21.01 20.73 58.97
N LYS A 316 -21.44 19.93 57.98
CA LYS A 316 -22.19 20.42 56.79
C LYS A 316 -23.63 20.86 57.08
N GLY A 317 -24.15 20.66 58.30
CA GLY A 317 -25.56 20.91 58.62
C GLY A 317 -25.98 22.38 58.53
N SER A 318 -25.89 23.11 59.65
CA SER A 318 -26.40 24.49 59.73
C SER A 318 -25.43 25.57 59.25
N SER A 319 -24.21 25.19 58.87
CA SER A 319 -23.17 26.15 58.46
C SER A 319 -23.00 26.22 56.95
N LEU A 320 -23.36 25.14 56.23
CA LEU A 320 -23.09 25.02 54.82
C LEU A 320 -24.22 25.65 54.01
N VAL A 321 -23.87 26.66 53.22
CA VAL A 321 -24.77 27.29 52.25
C VAL A 321 -24.57 26.63 50.90
N ARG A 322 -23.33 26.35 50.51
CA ARG A 322 -22.99 25.72 49.23
C ARG A 322 -21.61 25.05 49.29
N GLU A 323 -21.43 23.97 48.54
CA GLU A 323 -20.12 23.36 48.30
C GLU A 323 -19.87 23.10 46.82
N GLY A 324 -18.60 23.08 46.44
CA GLY A 324 -18.13 22.73 45.11
C GLY A 324 -16.66 22.31 45.15
N SER A 325 -16.19 21.64 44.12
CA SER A 325 -14.84 21.04 44.11
C SER A 325 -14.23 21.08 42.72
N VAL A 326 -12.94 21.39 42.64
CA VAL A 326 -12.12 21.35 41.41
C VAL A 326 -10.76 20.76 41.78
N GLY A 327 -10.40 19.64 41.14
CA GLY A 327 -9.19 18.89 41.48
C GLY A 327 -9.24 18.39 42.93
N ASP A 328 -8.19 18.67 43.70
CA ASP A 328 -8.10 18.32 45.13
C ASP A 328 -8.69 19.40 46.05
N TYR A 329 -9.10 20.55 45.52
CA TYR A 329 -9.59 21.68 46.31
C TYR A 329 -11.12 21.73 46.33
N ASN A 330 -11.66 21.85 47.55
CA ASN A 330 -13.06 22.09 47.81
C ASN A 330 -13.27 23.56 48.19
N LEU A 331 -14.32 24.18 47.66
CA LEU A 331 -14.81 25.48 48.08
C LEU A 331 -16.14 25.32 48.82
N TYR A 332 -16.19 25.85 50.04
CA TYR A 332 -17.39 25.87 50.88
C TYR A 332 -17.86 27.32 51.08
N LYS A 333 -19.07 27.64 50.66
CA LYS A 333 -19.79 28.86 51.07
C LYS A 333 -20.51 28.58 52.39
N LEU A 334 -20.18 29.34 53.41
CA LEU A 334 -20.60 29.11 54.78
C LEU A 334 -21.21 30.37 55.38
N TYR A 335 -22.15 30.18 56.30
CA TYR A 335 -22.55 31.26 57.21
C TYR A 335 -21.38 31.63 58.12
N PRO A 336 -21.16 32.92 58.43
CA PRO A 336 -20.05 33.37 59.25
C PRO A 336 -20.11 32.78 60.66
N ARG A 337 -18.98 32.20 61.10
CA ARG A 337 -18.79 31.61 62.43
C ARG A 337 -17.34 31.78 62.84
N SER A 338 -17.10 31.71 64.15
CA SER A 338 -15.74 31.80 64.70
C SER A 338 -14.86 30.61 64.32
N PHE A 339 -15.45 29.44 64.03
CA PHE A 339 -14.71 28.26 63.60
C PHE A 339 -15.56 27.24 62.83
N TYR A 340 -14.87 26.37 62.10
CA TYR A 340 -15.45 25.25 61.36
C TYR A 340 -14.67 23.96 61.59
N TRP A 341 -15.35 22.82 61.48
CA TRP A 341 -14.75 21.50 61.66
C TRP A 341 -14.47 20.83 60.33
N PHE A 342 -13.21 20.49 60.10
CA PHE A 342 -12.72 19.82 58.91
C PHE A 342 -12.09 18.47 59.24
N SER A 343 -11.96 17.62 58.22
CA SER A 343 -11.17 16.40 58.23
C SER A 343 -10.03 16.60 57.24
N ASP A 344 -8.80 16.66 57.74
CA ASP A 344 -7.60 16.68 56.92
C ASP A 344 -6.98 15.26 56.99
N GLY A 345 -7.17 14.50 55.91
CA GLY A 345 -6.95 13.05 55.91
C GLY A 345 -7.77 12.34 57.01
N ARG A 346 -7.07 11.74 57.98
CA ARG A 346 -7.69 11.01 59.11
C ARG A 346 -7.85 11.85 60.39
N GLN A 347 -7.33 13.08 60.42
CA GLN A 347 -7.36 13.93 61.61
C GLN A 347 -8.53 14.91 61.55
N LYS A 348 -9.22 15.07 62.68
CA LYS A 348 -10.24 16.09 62.85
C LYS A 348 -9.57 17.40 63.25
N VAL A 349 -9.73 18.43 62.42
CA VAL A 349 -9.04 19.71 62.59
C VAL A 349 -10.05 20.85 62.69
N LYS A 350 -9.75 21.82 63.55
CA LYS A 350 -10.56 23.02 63.76
C LYS A 350 -9.95 24.18 62.98
N ALA A 351 -10.73 24.76 62.08
CA ALA A 351 -10.30 25.92 61.30
C ALA A 351 -10.92 27.20 61.86
N PHE A 352 -10.12 28.25 62.00
CA PHE A 352 -10.55 29.58 62.42
C PHE A 352 -10.47 30.53 61.24
N VAL A 353 -11.50 31.36 61.08
CA VAL A 353 -11.56 32.40 60.05
C VAL A 353 -11.76 33.73 60.74
N ASP A 354 -10.92 34.71 60.41
CA ASP A 354 -11.12 36.06 60.90
C ASP A 354 -12.33 36.68 60.20
N THR A 355 -13.38 36.90 60.99
CA THR A 355 -14.69 37.45 60.55
C THR A 355 -14.92 38.86 61.08
N SER A 356 -13.88 39.50 61.64
CA SER A 356 -13.98 40.84 62.24
C SER A 356 -14.30 41.97 61.24
N GLU A 357 -14.15 41.71 59.95
CA GLU A 357 -14.41 42.66 58.87
C GLU A 357 -15.74 42.45 58.13
N LEU A 358 -16.62 41.56 58.63
CA LEU A 358 -17.96 41.32 58.07
C LEU A 358 -19.01 42.33 58.56
#